data_AF-A0A7J8ZG02-F1
#
_entry.id   AF-A0A7J8ZG02-F1
#
_cell.length_a   1.000
_cell.length_b   1.000
_cell.length_c   1.000
_cell.angle_alpha   90.00
_cell.angle_beta   90.00
_cell.angle_gamma   90.00
#
_symmetry.space_group_name_H-M   'P 1'
#
loop_
_entity.id
_entity.type
_entity.pdbx_description
1 polymer ?
#
loop_
_entity_poly.entity_id
_entity_poly.type
_entity_poly.pdbx_seq_one_letter_code
_entity_poly.pdbx_strand_id
1 'polypeptide(L)'
;KFNLLHHDPFKFPIAKKFFPAAIVFYLAIFANTNLLRHANIETSIVFRSLTPLLVAVADTAFRKQPYPAKLTFVSLFIILGGAVGYVVTDKGFTLVAYLWAFVYSMTITVEMVYVKHMVMNLGLNTWGFVFYNNLLSLMIAPFFWVLSGECGELFSSVSGGWDRLEPVAFVAVCLSCLFGLLISFFGFAARKAISATAFTVTGVVNKFLTVLINVMIWDKHATPIGLVCLLFTLAGGVLYQQSVTSPKPVASVLARR
;
A
#
# COMPACT_ATOMS: atom_id res chain seq x y z
N LYS A 1 0.92 31.40 19.91
CA LYS A 1 0.75 31.27 18.45
C LYS A 1 1.15 29.84 18.06
N PHE A 2 0.19 28.95 17.81
CA PHE A 2 0.47 27.57 17.43
C PHE A 2 0.90 27.52 15.96
N ASN A 3 2.22 27.51 15.70
CA ASN A 3 2.80 27.26 14.37
C ASN A 3 2.64 25.78 13.95
N LEU A 4 1.41 25.24 13.98
CA LEU A 4 1.11 23.83 13.68
C LEU A 4 1.11 23.53 12.16
N LEU A 5 1.06 24.57 11.32
CA LEU A 5 1.00 24.48 9.87
C LEU A 5 2.11 25.34 9.24
N HIS A 6 3.34 24.86 9.28
CA HIS A 6 4.40 25.39 8.43
C HIS A 6 4.44 24.55 7.15
N HIS A 7 3.94 25.10 6.05
CA HIS A 7 4.01 24.48 4.74
C HIS A 7 4.99 25.26 3.86
N ASP A 8 5.88 24.56 3.16
CA ASP A 8 6.83 25.19 2.25
C ASP A 8 6.07 25.83 1.07
N PRO A 9 6.37 27.07 0.63
CA PRO A 9 5.63 27.70 -0.47
C PRO A 9 5.66 26.82 -1.74
N PHE A 10 4.53 26.75 -2.45
CA PHE A 10 4.41 25.91 -3.63
C PHE A 10 5.41 26.34 -4.72
N LYS A 11 6.33 25.44 -5.04
CA LYS A 11 7.31 25.58 -6.12
C LYS A 11 7.00 24.58 -7.23
N PHE A 12 6.75 25.09 -8.43
CA PHE A 12 6.50 24.27 -9.62
C PHE A 12 7.62 23.26 -9.95
N PRO A 13 8.94 23.60 -9.79
CA PRO A 13 10.01 22.63 -10.01
C PRO A 13 9.93 21.40 -9.08
N ILE A 14 9.45 21.61 -7.85
CA ILE A 14 9.26 20.51 -6.88
C ILE A 14 8.04 19.68 -7.30
N ALA A 15 6.94 20.33 -7.70
CA ALA A 15 5.76 19.65 -8.23
C ALA A 15 6.14 18.71 -9.39
N LYS A 16 6.91 19.19 -10.36
CA LYS A 16 7.36 18.41 -11.52
C LYS A 16 8.20 17.19 -11.12
N LYS A 17 9.08 17.34 -10.12
CA LYS A 17 9.87 16.21 -9.58
C LYS A 17 9.01 15.21 -8.81
N PHE A 18 7.99 15.68 -8.10
CA PHE A 18 7.09 14.84 -7.31
C PHE A 18 5.98 14.17 -8.15
N PHE A 19 5.66 14.72 -9.32
CA PHE A 19 4.57 14.28 -10.18
C PHE A 19 4.58 12.77 -10.50
N PRO A 20 5.72 12.13 -10.84
CA PRO A 20 5.74 10.68 -11.06
C PRO A 20 5.31 9.88 -9.82
N ALA A 21 5.71 10.31 -8.62
CA ALA A 21 5.30 9.65 -7.39
C ALA A 21 3.80 9.80 -7.14
N ALA A 22 3.23 10.98 -7.42
CA ALA A 22 1.79 11.23 -7.32
C ALA A 22 0.98 10.38 -8.32
N ILE A 23 1.49 10.14 -9.54
CA ILE A 23 0.87 9.23 -10.52
C ILE A 23 0.82 7.80 -9.96
N VAL A 24 1.96 7.27 -9.51
CA VAL A 24 2.01 5.89 -9.00
C VAL A 24 1.15 5.74 -7.75
N PHE A 25 1.12 6.73 -6.87
CA PHE A 25 0.23 6.76 -5.71
C PHE A 25 -1.26 6.75 -6.12
N TYR A 26 -1.66 7.58 -7.08
CA TYR A 26 -3.03 7.58 -7.57
C TYR A 26 -3.41 6.25 -8.24
N LEU A 27 -2.53 5.68 -9.05
CA LEU A 27 -2.72 4.36 -9.67
C LEU A 27 -2.89 3.26 -8.62
N ALA A 28 -2.15 3.32 -7.51
CA ALA A 28 -2.30 2.38 -6.41
C ALA A 28 -3.68 2.51 -5.74
N ILE A 29 -4.18 3.73 -5.54
CA ILE A 29 -5.55 3.96 -5.05
C ILE A 29 -6.57 3.40 -6.05
N PHE A 30 -6.45 3.75 -7.33
CA PHE A 30 -7.38 3.32 -8.37
C PHE A 30 -7.45 1.78 -8.49
N ALA A 31 -6.31 1.10 -8.50
CA ALA A 31 -6.26 -0.35 -8.53
C ALA A 31 -6.85 -0.99 -7.26
N ASN A 32 -6.60 -0.40 -6.08
CA ASN A 32 -7.17 -0.87 -4.82
C ASN A 32 -8.70 -0.70 -4.78
N THR A 33 -9.22 0.41 -5.26
CA THR A 33 -10.68 0.65 -5.32
C THR A 33 -11.36 -0.37 -6.25
N ASN A 34 -10.78 -0.65 -7.42
CA ASN A 34 -11.30 -1.66 -8.34
C ASN A 34 -11.21 -3.09 -7.77
N LEU A 35 -10.15 -3.38 -7.00
CA LEU A 35 -10.03 -4.63 -6.27
C LEU A 35 -11.15 -4.79 -5.23
N LEU A 36 -11.32 -3.80 -4.35
CA LEU A 36 -12.29 -3.86 -3.25
C LEU A 36 -13.74 -3.84 -3.73
N ARG A 37 -14.01 -3.37 -4.96
CA ARG A 37 -15.32 -3.50 -5.60
C ARG A 37 -15.72 -4.97 -5.81
N HIS A 38 -14.76 -5.87 -5.97
CA HIS A 38 -15.01 -7.27 -6.34
C HIS A 38 -14.54 -8.28 -5.28
N ALA A 39 -13.57 -7.93 -4.43
CA ALA A 39 -13.02 -8.78 -3.37
C ALA A 39 -13.09 -8.13 -1.99
N ASN A 40 -12.87 -8.94 -0.96
CA ASN A 40 -12.75 -8.47 0.42
C ASN A 40 -11.38 -7.82 0.69
N ILE A 41 -11.24 -7.22 1.88
CA ILE A 41 -10.00 -6.55 2.29
C ILE A 41 -8.86 -7.57 2.43
N GLU A 42 -9.13 -8.79 2.89
CA GLU A 42 -8.13 -9.83 3.09
C GLU A 42 -7.41 -10.22 1.80
N THR A 43 -8.11 -10.34 0.67
CA THR A 43 -7.50 -10.62 -0.63
C THR A 43 -6.45 -9.56 -0.98
N SER A 44 -6.72 -8.28 -0.70
CA SER A 44 -5.71 -7.21 -0.89
C SER A 44 -4.48 -7.39 0.01
N ILE A 45 -4.67 -7.90 1.23
CA ILE A 45 -3.60 -8.11 2.21
C ILE A 45 -2.73 -9.31 1.82
N VAL A 46 -3.33 -10.41 1.36
CA VAL A 46 -2.62 -11.60 0.86
C VAL A 46 -1.73 -11.22 -0.31
N PHE A 47 -2.31 -10.57 -1.33
CA PHE A 47 -1.55 -10.18 -2.52
C PHE A 47 -0.43 -9.20 -2.21
N ARG A 48 -0.69 -8.18 -1.38
CA ARG A 48 0.37 -7.24 -0.94
C ARG A 48 1.47 -7.95 -0.13
N SER A 49 1.15 -9.05 0.53
CA SER A 49 2.15 -9.84 1.26
C SER A 49 2.97 -10.77 0.36
N LEU A 50 2.59 -10.92 -0.92
CA LEU A 50 3.41 -11.55 -1.96
C LEU A 50 4.47 -10.60 -2.57
N THR A 51 4.38 -9.29 -2.33
CA THR A 51 5.38 -8.30 -2.82
C THR A 51 6.84 -8.73 -2.59
N PRO A 52 7.24 -9.26 -1.43
CA PRO A 52 8.61 -9.74 -1.22
C PRO A 52 9.07 -10.80 -2.22
N LEU A 53 8.18 -11.72 -2.61
CA LEU A 53 8.47 -12.74 -3.62
C LEU A 53 8.78 -12.10 -4.97
N LEU A 54 7.98 -11.11 -5.34
CA LEU A 54 8.08 -10.42 -6.63
C LEU A 54 9.36 -9.58 -6.70
N VAL A 55 9.73 -8.92 -5.58
CA VAL A 55 11.01 -8.22 -5.46
C VAL A 55 12.19 -9.19 -5.51
N ALA A 56 12.13 -10.32 -4.79
CA ALA A 56 13.20 -11.32 -4.78
C ALA A 56 13.45 -11.93 -6.17
N VAL A 57 12.39 -12.19 -6.92
CA VAL A 57 12.47 -12.66 -8.32
C VAL A 57 13.09 -11.58 -9.21
N ALA A 58 12.65 -10.33 -9.09
CA ALA A 58 13.20 -9.21 -9.86
C ALA A 58 14.70 -8.99 -9.56
N ASP A 59 15.10 -9.01 -8.30
CA ASP A 59 16.52 -8.86 -7.91
C ASP A 59 17.38 -10.01 -8.45
N THR A 60 16.88 -11.25 -8.41
CA THR A 60 17.60 -12.41 -8.93
C THR A 60 17.74 -12.34 -10.45
N ALA A 61 16.66 -11.99 -11.17
CA ALA A 61 16.62 -11.94 -12.63
C ALA A 61 17.44 -10.76 -13.20
N PHE A 62 17.32 -9.57 -12.61
CA PHE A 62 17.94 -8.34 -13.15
C PHE A 62 19.32 -8.04 -12.57
N ARG A 63 19.57 -8.36 -11.30
CA ARG A 63 20.83 -7.97 -10.60
C ARG A 63 21.82 -9.12 -10.42
N LYS A 64 21.50 -10.33 -10.88
CA LYS A 64 22.34 -11.55 -10.75
C LYS A 64 22.92 -11.73 -9.32
N GLN A 65 22.15 -11.35 -8.30
CA GLN A 65 22.57 -11.51 -6.91
C GLN A 65 22.60 -13.01 -6.54
N PRO A 66 23.49 -13.44 -5.63
CA PRO A 66 23.50 -14.82 -5.16
C PRO A 66 22.18 -15.20 -4.50
N TYR A 67 21.81 -16.47 -4.62
CA TYR A 67 20.53 -16.99 -4.15
C TYR A 67 20.26 -16.63 -2.68
N PRO A 68 18.99 -16.35 -2.34
CA PRO A 68 18.59 -15.99 -0.98
C PRO A 68 19.04 -17.06 0.03
N ALA A 69 19.43 -16.61 1.24
CA ALA A 69 19.77 -17.49 2.35
C ALA A 69 18.62 -18.48 2.62
N LYS A 70 18.94 -19.67 3.16
CA LYS A 70 17.96 -20.75 3.42
C LYS A 70 16.70 -20.25 4.15
N LEU A 71 16.85 -19.34 5.11
CA LEU A 71 15.74 -18.71 5.84
C LEU A 71 14.85 -17.83 4.96
N THR A 72 15.44 -17.05 4.06
CA THR A 72 14.69 -16.26 3.08
C THR A 72 13.93 -17.17 2.12
N PHE A 73 14.54 -18.27 1.65
CA PHE A 73 13.85 -19.24 0.81
C PHE A 73 12.64 -19.86 1.53
N VAL A 74 12.80 -20.32 2.77
CA VAL A 74 11.70 -20.86 3.60
C VAL A 74 10.58 -19.83 3.78
N SER A 75 10.93 -18.56 4.06
CA SER A 75 9.93 -17.50 4.21
C SER A 75 9.10 -17.27 2.94
N LEU A 76 9.72 -17.35 1.76
CA LEU A 76 9.03 -17.23 0.47
C LEU A 76 8.07 -18.40 0.22
N PHE A 77 8.45 -19.63 0.62
CA PHE A 77 7.55 -20.79 0.56
C PHE A 77 6.35 -20.65 1.49
N ILE A 78 6.55 -20.13 2.71
CA ILE A 78 5.45 -19.89 3.65
C ILE A 78 4.48 -18.85 3.09
N ILE A 79 5.00 -17.75 2.53
CA ILE A 79 4.19 -16.71 1.87
C ILE A 79 3.38 -17.32 0.72
N LEU A 80 4.03 -18.06 -0.17
CA LEU A 80 3.38 -18.65 -1.35
C LEU A 80 2.34 -19.70 -0.94
N GLY A 81 2.66 -20.59 0.00
CA GLY A 81 1.76 -21.63 0.49
C GLY A 81 0.54 -21.05 1.19
N GLY A 82 0.72 -20.03 2.03
CA GLY A 82 -0.39 -19.30 2.66
C GLY A 82 -1.28 -18.61 1.64
N ALA A 83 -0.69 -17.96 0.64
CA ALA A 83 -1.46 -17.30 -0.41
C ALA A 83 -2.27 -18.30 -1.25
N VAL A 84 -1.66 -19.40 -1.71
CA VAL A 84 -2.36 -20.44 -2.46
C VAL A 84 -3.49 -21.05 -1.62
N GLY A 85 -3.25 -21.37 -0.34
CA GLY A 85 -4.29 -21.86 0.55
C GLY A 85 -5.45 -20.88 0.74
N TYR A 86 -5.16 -19.58 0.79
CA TYR A 86 -6.20 -18.54 0.82
C TYR A 86 -7.04 -18.56 -0.46
N VAL A 87 -6.40 -18.56 -1.64
CA VAL A 87 -7.12 -18.55 -2.93
C VAL A 87 -8.05 -19.76 -3.07
N VAL A 88 -7.57 -20.94 -2.69
CA VAL A 88 -8.36 -22.20 -2.78
C VAL A 88 -9.57 -22.17 -1.85
N THR A 89 -9.52 -21.42 -0.76
CA THR A 89 -10.60 -21.34 0.25
C THR A 89 -11.46 -20.09 0.12
N ASP A 90 -11.16 -19.23 -0.87
CA ASP A 90 -11.87 -17.99 -1.14
C ASP A 90 -13.17 -18.27 -1.90
N LYS A 91 -14.29 -18.16 -1.19
CA LYS A 91 -15.64 -18.31 -1.76
C LYS A 91 -16.00 -17.16 -2.73
N GLY A 92 -15.28 -16.03 -2.67
CA GLY A 92 -15.48 -14.85 -3.50
C GLY A 92 -14.54 -14.78 -4.71
N PHE A 93 -13.92 -15.89 -5.11
CA PHE A 93 -12.96 -15.91 -6.21
C PHE A 93 -13.58 -15.39 -7.52
N THR A 94 -13.01 -14.33 -8.06
CA THR A 94 -13.31 -13.84 -9.42
C THR A 94 -12.01 -13.47 -10.12
N LEU A 95 -11.87 -13.90 -11.38
CA LEU A 95 -10.65 -13.61 -12.16
C LEU A 95 -10.37 -12.11 -12.22
N VAL A 96 -11.41 -11.29 -12.39
CA VAL A 96 -11.30 -9.83 -12.44
C VAL A 96 -10.75 -9.26 -11.12
N ALA A 97 -11.23 -9.71 -9.96
CA ALA A 97 -10.70 -9.24 -8.68
C ALA A 97 -9.23 -9.62 -8.51
N TYR A 98 -8.85 -10.83 -8.90
CA TYR A 98 -7.48 -11.33 -8.75
C TYR A 98 -6.49 -10.65 -9.71
N LEU A 99 -6.92 -10.30 -10.92
CA LEU A 99 -6.15 -9.46 -11.83
C LEU A 99 -5.93 -8.06 -11.24
N TRP A 100 -6.98 -7.45 -10.68
CA TRP A 100 -6.84 -6.17 -9.97
C TRP A 100 -5.97 -6.29 -8.72
N ALA A 101 -6.01 -7.41 -7.99
CA ALA A 101 -5.15 -7.67 -6.84
C ALA A 101 -3.67 -7.72 -7.24
N PHE A 102 -3.37 -8.36 -8.37
CA PHE A 102 -2.02 -8.41 -8.93
C PHE A 102 -1.55 -7.02 -9.38
N VAL A 103 -2.37 -6.29 -10.15
CA VAL A 103 -2.07 -4.92 -10.59
C VAL A 103 -1.82 -4.02 -9.39
N TYR A 104 -2.68 -4.08 -8.37
CA TYR A 104 -2.54 -3.35 -7.13
C TYR A 104 -1.23 -3.70 -6.41
N SER A 105 -0.88 -4.99 -6.31
CA SER A 105 0.35 -5.43 -5.68
C SER A 105 1.60 -4.90 -6.39
N MET A 106 1.58 -4.79 -7.73
CA MET A 106 2.67 -4.19 -8.50
C MET A 106 2.75 -2.68 -8.28
N THR A 107 1.65 -1.96 -8.44
CA THR A 107 1.63 -0.51 -8.30
C THR A 107 2.01 -0.05 -6.89
N ILE A 108 1.51 -0.72 -5.84
CA ILE A 108 1.87 -0.37 -4.46
C ILE A 108 3.35 -0.64 -4.15
N THR A 109 3.95 -1.67 -4.76
CA THR A 109 5.39 -1.95 -4.59
C THR A 109 6.23 -0.84 -5.19
N VAL A 110 5.86 -0.39 -6.40
CA VAL A 110 6.52 0.73 -7.07
C VAL A 110 6.31 2.02 -6.27
N GLU A 111 5.09 2.29 -5.78
CA GLU A 111 4.77 3.45 -4.94
C GLU A 111 5.70 3.51 -3.73
N MET A 112 5.82 2.42 -2.97
CA MET A 112 6.59 2.41 -1.74
C MET A 112 8.07 2.74 -1.98
N VAL A 113 8.63 2.23 -3.08
CA VAL A 113 10.04 2.50 -3.46
C VAL A 113 10.21 3.94 -3.93
N TYR A 114 9.36 4.40 -4.85
CA TYR A 114 9.45 5.75 -5.42
C TYR A 114 9.19 6.83 -4.36
N VAL A 115 8.14 6.68 -3.55
CA VAL A 115 7.81 7.66 -2.51
C VAL A 115 8.91 7.71 -1.45
N LYS A 116 9.51 6.58 -1.06
CA LYS A 116 10.68 6.59 -0.18
C LYS A 116 11.86 7.32 -0.81
N HIS A 117 12.15 7.09 -2.09
CA HIS A 117 13.17 7.84 -2.82
C HIS A 117 12.90 9.34 -2.80
N MET A 118 11.65 9.77 -3.05
CA MET A 118 11.29 11.19 -3.00
C MET A 118 11.46 11.79 -1.60
N VAL A 119 11.05 11.08 -0.55
CA VAL A 119 11.17 11.54 0.85
C VAL A 119 12.63 11.75 1.27
N MET A 120 13.54 10.90 0.78
CA MET A 120 14.96 11.01 1.11
C MET A 120 15.70 12.06 0.29
N ASN A 121 15.25 12.35 -0.95
CA ASN A 121 15.95 13.26 -1.86
C ASN A 121 15.37 14.67 -1.91
N LEU A 122 14.11 14.86 -1.51
CA LEU A 122 13.50 16.18 -1.37
C LEU A 122 13.62 16.64 0.07
N GLY A 123 14.28 17.77 0.30
CA GLY A 123 14.37 18.43 1.61
C GLY A 123 13.07 19.09 2.07
N LEU A 124 11.91 18.49 1.80
CA LEU A 124 10.60 19.01 2.20
C LEU A 124 10.25 18.61 3.63
N ASN A 125 9.38 19.38 4.26
CA ASN A 125 8.75 18.97 5.50
C ASN A 125 7.59 17.97 5.26
N THR A 126 7.07 17.34 6.32
CA THR A 126 5.97 16.36 6.24
C THR A 126 4.71 16.95 5.61
N TRP A 127 4.31 18.16 6.00
CA TRP A 127 3.16 18.85 5.42
C TRP A 127 3.37 19.15 3.93
N GLY A 128 4.60 19.46 3.52
CA GLY A 128 4.99 19.60 2.12
C GLY A 128 4.69 18.34 1.33
N PHE A 129 5.18 17.19 1.81
CA PHE A 129 4.90 15.90 1.16
C PHE A 129 3.40 15.59 1.09
N VAL A 130 2.66 15.82 2.18
CA VAL A 130 1.21 15.63 2.22
C VAL A 130 0.52 16.52 1.19
N PHE A 131 0.84 17.80 1.14
CA PHE A 131 0.24 18.76 0.22
C PHE A 131 0.53 18.39 -1.23
N TYR A 132 1.79 18.18 -1.60
CA TYR A 132 2.17 17.82 -2.97
C TYR A 132 1.54 16.51 -3.41
N ASN A 133 1.51 15.50 -2.55
CA ASN A 133 0.92 14.21 -2.88
C ASN A 133 -0.59 14.34 -3.12
N ASN A 134 -1.33 14.93 -2.17
CA ASN A 134 -2.78 15.02 -2.29
C ASN A 134 -3.22 16.00 -3.39
N LEU A 135 -2.54 17.15 -3.55
CA LEU A 135 -2.88 18.11 -4.59
C LEU A 135 -2.63 17.55 -6.00
N LEU A 136 -1.47 16.94 -6.24
CA LEU A 136 -1.16 16.37 -7.55
C LEU A 136 -2.06 15.18 -7.87
N SER A 137 -2.38 14.35 -6.87
CA SER A 137 -3.37 13.27 -7.03
C SER A 137 -4.77 13.81 -7.32
N LEU A 138 -5.19 14.91 -6.69
CA LEU A 138 -6.46 15.58 -7.00
C LEU A 138 -6.48 16.10 -8.44
N MET A 139 -5.35 16.63 -8.94
CA MET A 139 -5.25 17.08 -10.34
C MET A 139 -5.30 15.93 -11.35
N ILE A 140 -4.89 14.73 -10.96
CA ILE A 140 -4.95 13.51 -11.80
C ILE A 140 -6.36 12.91 -11.81
N ALA A 141 -7.16 13.11 -10.76
CA ALA A 141 -8.45 12.44 -10.58
C ALA A 141 -9.44 12.64 -11.75
N PRO A 142 -9.65 13.86 -12.30
CA PRO A 142 -10.59 14.07 -13.39
C PRO A 142 -10.29 13.24 -14.64
N PHE A 143 -9.01 13.00 -14.94
CA PHE A 143 -8.61 12.16 -16.07
C PHE A 143 -9.10 10.72 -15.90
N PHE A 144 -8.98 10.16 -14.70
CA PHE A 144 -9.46 8.81 -14.41
C PHE A 144 -10.98 8.71 -14.28
N TRP A 145 -11.67 9.77 -13.84
CA TRP A 145 -13.14 9.81 -13.86
C TRP A 145 -13.70 9.75 -15.28
N VAL A 146 -13.06 10.43 -16.23
CA VAL A 146 -13.43 10.33 -17.64
C VAL A 146 -13.13 8.94 -18.19
N LEU A 147 -11.95 8.40 -17.89
CA LEU A 147 -11.54 7.07 -18.37
C LEU A 147 -12.41 5.93 -17.83
N SER A 148 -12.83 6.02 -16.57
CA SER A 148 -13.69 5.03 -15.90
C SER A 148 -15.16 5.13 -16.30
N GLY A 149 -15.58 6.21 -16.95
CA GLY A 149 -16.97 6.48 -17.30
C GLY A 149 -17.81 7.04 -16.15
N GLU A 150 -17.24 7.18 -14.94
CA GLU A 150 -17.93 7.67 -13.74
C GLU A 150 -18.44 9.11 -13.87
N CYS A 151 -17.89 9.91 -14.79
CA CYS A 151 -18.40 11.25 -15.07
C CYS A 151 -19.88 11.27 -15.48
N GLY A 152 -20.35 10.27 -16.24
CA GLY A 152 -21.75 10.20 -16.68
C GLY A 152 -22.70 9.83 -15.53
N GLU A 153 -22.27 8.92 -14.66
CA GLU A 153 -23.02 8.51 -13.47
C GLU A 153 -23.10 9.63 -12.42
N LEU A 154 -22.01 10.37 -12.25
CA LEU A 154 -21.99 11.54 -11.34
C LEU A 154 -22.91 12.64 -11.85
N PHE A 155 -22.84 12.99 -13.13
CA PHE A 155 -23.64 14.08 -13.70
C PHE A 155 -25.14 13.76 -13.71
N SER A 156 -25.51 12.50 -13.95
CA SER A 156 -26.90 12.03 -13.85
C SER A 156 -27.40 11.97 -12.41
N SER A 157 -26.53 11.69 -11.45
CA SER A 157 -26.88 11.69 -10.02
C SER A 157 -27.05 13.10 -9.45
N VAL A 158 -26.20 14.06 -9.87
CA VAL A 158 -26.22 15.46 -9.42
C VAL A 158 -27.34 16.26 -10.09
N SER A 159 -27.68 15.98 -11.36
CA SER A 159 -28.80 16.65 -12.05
C SER A 159 -30.18 16.30 -11.45
N GLY A 160 -30.27 15.19 -10.71
CA GLY A 160 -31.46 14.78 -9.96
C GLY A 160 -31.70 15.51 -8.63
N GLY A 161 -30.88 16.52 -8.28
CA GLY A 161 -31.01 17.35 -7.08
C GLY A 161 -30.12 16.92 -5.91
N TRP A 162 -29.69 17.88 -5.08
CA TRP A 162 -28.85 17.67 -3.89
C TRP A 162 -29.60 16.97 -2.74
N ASP A 163 -30.93 16.84 -2.84
CA ASP A 163 -31.79 16.18 -1.84
C ASP A 163 -31.54 14.67 -1.70
N ARG A 164 -30.73 14.08 -2.59
CA ARG A 164 -30.30 12.67 -2.54
C ARG A 164 -29.02 12.44 -1.74
N LEU A 165 -28.39 13.49 -1.19
CA LEU A 165 -27.25 13.32 -0.30
C LEU A 165 -27.73 12.79 1.06
N GLU A 166 -27.75 11.47 1.18
CA GLU A 166 -28.02 10.82 2.45
C GLU A 166 -27.02 11.31 3.51
N PRO A 167 -27.49 11.87 4.65
CA PRO A 167 -26.61 12.45 5.67
C PRO A 167 -25.54 11.47 6.17
N VAL A 168 -25.88 10.17 6.23
CA VAL A 168 -24.97 9.10 6.62
C VAL A 168 -23.82 8.96 5.61
N ALA A 169 -24.13 8.95 4.32
CA ALA A 169 -23.12 8.87 3.26
C ALA A 169 -22.20 10.10 3.27
N PHE A 170 -22.76 11.29 3.46
CA PHE A 170 -21.97 12.52 3.57
C PHE A 170 -20.99 12.47 4.75
N VAL A 171 -21.47 12.11 5.94
CA VAL A 171 -20.62 11.97 7.13
C VAL A 171 -19.55 10.91 6.93
N ALA A 172 -19.89 9.76 6.33
CA ALA A 172 -18.93 8.70 6.03
C ALA A 172 -17.82 9.18 5.08
N VAL A 173 -18.17 9.95 4.05
CA VAL A 173 -17.19 10.55 3.12
C VAL A 173 -16.31 11.56 3.85
N CYS A 174 -16.87 12.47 4.65
CA CYS A 174 -16.09 13.44 5.43
C CYS A 174 -15.11 12.75 6.39
N LEU A 175 -15.54 11.71 7.09
CA LEU A 175 -14.67 10.92 7.96
C LEU A 175 -13.59 10.21 7.17
N SER A 176 -13.91 9.64 6.00
CA SER A 176 -12.91 8.99 5.15
C SER A 176 -11.83 9.98 4.66
N CYS A 177 -12.20 11.21 4.32
CA CYS A 177 -11.26 12.27 3.96
C CYS A 177 -10.38 12.68 5.13
N LEU A 178 -10.96 12.81 6.33
CA LEU A 178 -10.20 13.11 7.55
C LEU A 178 -9.18 12.01 7.85
N PHE A 179 -9.61 10.74 7.87
CA PHE A 179 -8.68 9.61 8.08
C PHE A 179 -7.66 9.48 6.96
N GLY A 180 -8.04 9.76 5.71
CA GLY A 180 -7.12 9.80 4.57
C GLY A 180 -6.00 10.84 4.75
N LEU A 181 -6.35 12.04 5.22
CA LEU A 181 -5.38 13.09 5.55
C LEU A 181 -4.46 12.66 6.69
N LEU A 182 -5.01 12.08 7.75
CA LEU A 182 -4.24 11.58 8.89
C LEU A 182 -3.27 10.47 8.47
N ILE A 183 -3.73 9.50 7.69
CA ILE A 183 -2.90 8.42 7.14
C ILE A 183 -1.77 8.99 6.27
N SER A 184 -2.08 9.98 5.43
CA SER A 184 -1.06 10.64 4.61
C SER A 184 0.00 11.31 5.48
N PHE A 185 -0.41 12.08 6.49
CA PHE A 185 0.51 12.79 7.39
C PHE A 185 1.35 11.82 8.22
N PHE A 186 0.72 10.90 8.94
CA PHE A 186 1.43 9.93 9.78
C PHE A 186 2.27 8.96 8.95
N GLY A 187 1.86 8.62 7.72
CA GLY A 187 2.64 7.80 6.80
C GLY A 187 3.98 8.45 6.44
N PHE A 188 3.96 9.75 6.05
CA PHE A 188 5.20 10.49 5.79
C PHE A 188 6.01 10.76 7.05
N ALA A 189 5.36 11.09 8.17
CA ALA A 189 6.03 11.31 9.44
C ALA A 189 6.74 10.05 9.94
N ALA A 190 6.07 8.88 9.89
CA ALA A 190 6.64 7.60 10.27
C ALA A 190 7.87 7.26 9.42
N ARG A 191 7.79 7.41 8.09
CA ARG A 191 8.94 7.18 7.19
C ARG A 191 10.17 8.04 7.53
N LYS A 192 9.96 9.22 8.13
CA LYS A 192 11.03 10.14 8.54
C LYS A 192 11.53 9.88 9.98
N ALA A 193 10.64 9.46 10.87
CA ALA A 193 10.89 9.41 12.31
C ALA A 193 11.44 8.07 12.82
N ILE A 194 11.11 6.95 12.16
CA ILE A 194 11.44 5.63 12.69
C ILE A 194 12.46 4.88 11.81
N SER A 195 13.23 4.00 12.44
CA SER A 195 14.18 3.15 11.74
C SER A 195 13.47 2.19 10.78
N ALA A 196 14.21 1.65 9.80
CA ALA A 196 13.65 0.68 8.86
C ALA A 196 13.04 -0.56 9.55
N THR A 197 13.65 -1.00 10.66
CA THR A 197 13.15 -2.11 11.48
C THR A 197 11.85 -1.74 12.19
N ALA A 198 11.79 -0.56 12.81
CA ALA A 198 10.58 -0.10 13.48
C ALA A 198 9.42 0.12 12.49
N PHE A 199 9.70 0.68 11.30
CA PHE A 199 8.71 0.85 10.24
C PHE A 199 8.12 -0.48 9.79
N THR A 200 8.98 -1.48 9.67
CA THR A 200 8.58 -2.85 9.35
C THR A 200 7.65 -3.44 10.41
N VAL A 201 8.03 -3.38 11.69
CA VAL A 201 7.22 -3.92 12.79
C VAL A 201 5.87 -3.22 12.89
N THR A 202 5.83 -1.89 12.80
CA THR A 202 4.59 -1.11 12.78
C THR A 202 3.69 -1.52 11.62
N GLY A 203 4.26 -1.76 10.43
CA GLY A 203 3.51 -2.22 9.26
C GLY A 203 2.86 -3.59 9.47
N VAL A 204 3.57 -4.51 10.15
CA VAL A 204 3.05 -5.85 10.47
C VAL A 204 1.89 -5.75 11.46
N VAL A 205 2.07 -5.00 12.55
CA VAL A 205 1.01 -4.79 13.56
C VAL A 205 -0.23 -4.17 12.92
N ASN A 206 -0.04 -3.18 12.04
CA ASN A 206 -1.14 -2.54 11.32
C ASN A 206 -1.93 -3.54 10.45
N LYS A 207 -1.26 -4.48 9.78
CA LYS A 207 -1.94 -5.51 8.98
C LYS A 207 -2.78 -6.44 9.87
N PHE A 208 -2.22 -6.94 10.98
CA PHE A 208 -2.98 -7.78 11.91
C PHE A 208 -4.20 -7.05 12.48
N LEU A 209 -4.04 -5.79 12.87
CA LEU A 209 -5.14 -4.97 13.37
C LEU A 209 -6.22 -4.76 12.29
N THR A 210 -5.82 -4.52 11.04
CA THR A 210 -6.75 -4.38 9.91
C THR A 210 -7.57 -5.65 9.70
N VAL A 211 -6.93 -6.83 9.77
CA VAL A 211 -7.62 -8.12 9.64
C VAL A 211 -8.60 -8.33 10.79
N LEU A 212 -8.18 -8.05 12.03
CA LEU A 212 -9.04 -8.19 13.20
C LEU A 212 -10.28 -7.28 13.11
N ILE A 213 -10.08 -6.01 12.77
CA ILE A 213 -11.17 -5.05 12.58
C ILE A 213 -12.09 -5.51 11.44
N ASN A 214 -11.54 -5.96 10.31
CA ASN A 214 -12.34 -6.44 9.18
C ASN A 214 -13.26 -7.60 9.59
N VAL A 215 -12.75 -8.57 10.35
CA VAL A 215 -13.55 -9.71 10.85
C VAL A 215 -14.61 -9.28 11.86
N MET A 216 -14.33 -8.27 12.69
CA MET A 216 -15.29 -7.79 13.69
C MET A 216 -16.43 -6.95 13.10
N ILE A 217 -16.15 -6.18 12.05
CA ILE A 217 -17.13 -5.23 11.51
C ILE A 217 -17.86 -5.80 10.28
N TRP A 218 -17.20 -6.54 9.39
CA TRP A 218 -17.78 -6.97 8.12
C TRP A 218 -18.13 -8.44 8.06
N ASP A 219 -19.35 -8.74 7.61
CA ASP A 219 -19.81 -10.10 7.32
C ASP A 219 -19.13 -10.70 6.07
N LYS A 220 -18.70 -9.85 5.13
CA LYS A 220 -17.97 -10.25 3.91
C LYS A 220 -16.46 -10.36 4.20
N HIS A 221 -16.11 -11.28 5.08
CA HIS A 221 -14.73 -11.60 5.44
C HIS A 221 -14.33 -13.01 4.97
N ALA A 222 -13.03 -13.31 4.99
CA ALA A 222 -12.50 -14.62 4.61
C ALA A 222 -13.05 -15.76 5.48
N THR A 223 -13.07 -16.98 4.95
CA THR A 223 -13.44 -18.17 5.73
C THR A 223 -12.44 -18.39 6.87
N PRO A 224 -12.78 -19.10 7.96
CA PRO A 224 -11.84 -19.38 9.04
C PRO A 224 -10.54 -20.05 8.57
N ILE A 225 -10.64 -20.95 7.58
CA ILE A 225 -9.48 -21.58 6.95
C ILE A 225 -8.69 -20.54 6.14
N GLY A 226 -9.37 -19.69 5.36
CA GLY A 226 -8.74 -18.56 4.67
C GLY A 226 -8.02 -17.60 5.63
N LEU A 227 -8.58 -17.32 6.80
CA LEU A 227 -7.94 -16.49 7.83
C LEU A 227 -6.66 -17.16 8.36
N VAL A 228 -6.66 -18.47 8.62
CA VAL A 228 -5.45 -19.20 8.99
C VAL A 228 -4.39 -19.10 7.89
N CYS A 229 -4.76 -19.31 6.63
CA CYS A 229 -3.87 -19.16 5.47
C CYS A 229 -3.30 -17.73 5.34
N LEU A 230 -4.13 -16.72 5.59
CA LEU A 230 -3.72 -15.31 5.65
C LEU A 230 -2.70 -15.07 6.77
N LEU A 231 -2.93 -15.59 7.97
CA LEU A 231 -1.99 -15.47 9.10
C LEU A 231 -0.64 -16.13 8.79
N PHE A 232 -0.65 -17.31 8.14
CA PHE A 232 0.58 -17.94 7.64
C PHE A 232 1.30 -17.05 6.62
N THR A 233 0.56 -16.45 5.68
CA THR A 233 1.14 -15.53 4.68
C THR A 233 1.81 -14.32 5.36
N LEU A 234 1.15 -13.74 6.36
CA LEU A 234 1.69 -12.62 7.14
C LEU A 234 2.94 -13.05 7.92
N ALA A 235 2.91 -14.21 8.58
CA ALA A 235 4.06 -14.75 9.31
C ALA A 235 5.27 -14.98 8.39
N GLY A 236 5.05 -15.54 7.19
CA GLY A 236 6.09 -15.67 6.16
C GLY A 236 6.67 -14.31 5.76
N GLY A 237 5.81 -13.28 5.61
CA GLY A 237 6.24 -11.90 5.34
C GLY A 237 7.14 -11.32 6.44
N VAL A 238 6.83 -11.58 7.70
CA VAL A 238 7.65 -11.18 8.85
C VAL A 238 9.02 -11.87 8.81
N LEU A 239 9.03 -13.19 8.59
CA LEU A 239 10.26 -13.97 8.51
C LEU A 239 11.17 -13.49 7.38
N TYR A 240 10.59 -13.18 6.21
CA TYR A 240 11.33 -12.61 5.08
C TYR A 240 11.97 -11.28 5.47
N GLN A 241 11.21 -10.38 6.10
CA GLN A 241 11.70 -9.07 6.50
C GLN A 241 12.86 -9.17 7.51
N GLN A 242 12.77 -10.10 8.45
CA GLN A 242 13.83 -10.36 9.42
C GLN A 242 15.09 -10.94 8.75
N SER A 243 14.92 -11.85 7.79
CA SER A 243 16.06 -12.47 7.11
C SER A 243 16.83 -11.48 6.24
N VAL A 244 16.16 -10.49 5.63
CA VAL A 244 16.82 -9.45 4.82
C VAL A 244 17.36 -8.27 5.63
N THR A 245 16.82 -8.02 6.82
CA THR A 245 17.27 -6.94 7.72
C THR A 245 18.38 -7.38 8.67
N SER A 246 18.58 -8.70 8.84
CA SER A 246 19.67 -9.24 9.66
C SER A 246 21.03 -8.74 9.13
N PRO A 247 21.94 -8.26 9.99
CA PRO A 247 23.26 -7.84 9.57
C PRO A 247 23.92 -8.98 8.80
N LYS A 248 24.42 -8.71 7.59
CA LYS A 248 25.36 -9.64 6.96
C LYS A 248 26.49 -9.86 7.98
N PRO A 249 26.87 -11.11 8.31
CA PRO A 249 28.06 -11.35 9.09
C PRO A 249 29.19 -10.57 8.43
N VAL A 250 29.91 -9.77 9.21
CA VAL A 250 31.11 -9.07 8.77
C VAL A 250 32.14 -10.15 8.42
N ALA A 251 32.04 -10.70 7.21
CA ALA A 251 33.05 -11.58 6.66
C ALA A 251 34.23 -10.71 6.23
N SER A 252 35.20 -10.63 7.15
CA SER A 252 36.63 -10.36 6.92
C SER A 252 37.00 -9.09 6.16
N VAL A 253 37.09 -7.96 6.89
CA VAL A 253 37.96 -6.82 6.54
C VAL A 253 39.39 -7.02 7.10
N LEU A 254 39.74 -8.20 7.63
CA LEU A 254 41.03 -8.43 8.32
C LEU A 254 41.85 -9.63 7.80
N ALA A 255 41.69 -10.03 6.54
CA ALA A 255 42.55 -11.04 5.91
C ALA A 255 43.20 -10.55 4.60
N ARG A 256 43.62 -9.28 4.55
CA ARG A 256 44.65 -8.75 3.64
C ARG A 256 45.33 -7.53 4.28
N ARG A 257 46.23 -7.80 5.22
CA ARG A 257 47.41 -6.99 5.49
C ARG A 257 48.59 -7.93 5.61
#